data_AF-A0A6V7HLQ5-F1
#
_entry.id   AF-A0A6V7HLQ5-F1
#
_cell.length_a   1.000
_cell.length_b   1.000
_cell.length_c   1.000
_cell.angle_alpha   90.00
_cell.angle_beta   90.00
_cell.angle_gamma   90.00
#
_symmetry.space_group_name_H-M   'P 1'
#
loop_
_entity.id
_entity.type
_entity.pdbx_description
1 polymer ?
#
loop_
_entity_poly.entity_id
_entity_poly.type
_entity_poly.pdbx_seq_one_letter_code
_entity_poly.pdbx_strand_id
1 'polypeptide(L)'
;MANMKIMKFLEASNKVYKPNIIRLITRNVHDVTTESAKKVTHTGQIYDEDDYRNVRFVNRPKEVNDNWAIKLIDEIPPTSVKDKIVACDGGGGPLGHPKVYINL
;
A
#
# COMPACT_ATOMS: atom_id res chain seq x y z
N MET A 1 48.93 53.73 -14.12
CA MET A 1 47.45 53.76 -14.20
C MET A 1 46.89 52.43 -13.72
N ALA A 2 46.93 52.17 -12.42
CA ALA A 2 46.49 50.91 -11.82
C ALA A 2 45.29 51.18 -10.90
N ASN A 3 44.13 51.48 -11.49
CA ASN A 3 42.91 51.65 -10.70
C ASN A 3 41.64 51.42 -11.51
N MET A 4 41.39 50.17 -11.92
CA MET A 4 40.08 49.80 -12.50
C MET A 4 39.66 48.35 -12.22
N LYS A 5 40.31 47.67 -11.27
CA LYS A 5 39.99 46.27 -10.92
C LYS A 5 39.36 46.07 -9.53
N ILE A 6 39.25 47.12 -8.71
CA ILE A 6 38.73 46.99 -7.33
C ILE A 6 37.20 47.21 -7.26
N MET A 7 36.59 47.92 -8.21
CA MET A 7 35.15 48.21 -8.15
C MET A 7 34.23 47.08 -8.65
N LYS A 8 34.76 46.00 -9.23
CA LYS A 8 33.92 44.85 -9.66
C LYS A 8 33.73 43.78 -8.60
N PHE A 9 34.37 43.89 -7.44
CA PHE A 9 34.22 42.91 -6.36
C PHE A 9 33.07 43.26 -5.39
N LEU A 10 32.54 44.49 -5.46
CA LEU A 10 31.48 44.96 -4.54
C LEU A 10 30.06 44.96 -5.14
N GLU A 11 29.87 44.49 -6.37
CA GLU A 11 28.53 44.34 -6.99
C GLU A 11 28.00 42.90 -6.97
N ALA A 12 28.73 41.96 -6.36
CA ALA A 12 28.34 40.55 -6.31
C ALA A 12 27.67 40.12 -4.99
N SER A 13 27.15 41.06 -4.18
CA SER A 13 26.63 40.76 -2.84
C SER A 13 25.28 41.42 -2.51
N ASN A 14 24.36 41.47 -3.46
CA ASN A 14 22.97 41.90 -3.17
C ASN A 14 21.91 41.03 -3.84
N LYS A 15 22.19 39.76 -4.10
CA LYS A 15 21.12 38.78 -4.30
C LYS A 15 20.79 38.19 -2.92
N VAL A 16 20.04 38.97 -2.13
CA VAL A 16 19.35 38.45 -0.95
C VAL A 16 18.41 37.38 -1.48
N TYR A 17 18.89 36.14 -1.46
CA TYR A 17 18.07 34.96 -1.61
C TYR A 17 17.13 35.01 -0.41
N LYS A 18 15.92 35.55 -0.57
CA LYS A 18 14.86 35.35 0.42
C LYS A 18 14.55 33.86 0.33
N PRO A 19 15.03 33.00 1.26
CA PRO A 19 14.54 31.64 1.26
C PRO A 19 13.04 31.74 1.42
N ASN A 20 12.30 31.02 0.58
CA ASN A 20 10.84 31.01 0.63
C ASN A 20 10.44 30.18 1.86
N ILE A 21 10.60 30.76 3.07
CA ILE A 21 10.35 30.13 4.38
C ILE A 21 8.92 29.58 4.44
N ILE A 22 7.98 30.22 3.73
CA ILE A 22 6.60 29.78 3.60
C ILE A 22 6.51 28.37 2.98
N ARG A 23 7.35 28.05 1.98
CA ARG A 23 7.37 26.71 1.34
C ARG A 23 7.99 25.63 2.24
N LEU A 24 8.78 26.04 3.24
CA LEU A 24 9.36 25.13 4.24
C LEU A 24 8.33 24.73 5.30
N ILE A 25 7.40 25.63 5.62
CA ILE A 25 6.32 25.42 6.60
C ILE A 25 5.16 24.65 5.97
N THR A 26 4.89 24.82 4.66
CA THR A 26 3.86 24.06 3.93
C THR A 26 4.33 22.72 3.38
N ARG A 27 5.42 22.13 3.91
CA ARG A 27 5.53 20.67 3.85
C ARG A 27 4.44 20.11 4.76
N ASN A 28 3.22 20.12 4.26
CA ASN A 28 2.16 19.24 4.72
C ASN A 28 2.70 17.83 4.54
N VAL A 29 3.19 17.28 5.65
CA VAL A 29 3.67 15.91 5.87
C VAL A 29 2.45 14.97 5.81
N HIS A 30 1.67 15.04 4.74
CA HIS A 30 0.40 14.29 4.61
C HIS A 30 0.47 13.10 3.65
N ASP A 31 1.65 12.75 3.14
CA ASP A 31 1.84 11.41 2.56
C ASP A 31 3.08 10.74 3.16
N VAL A 32 3.02 10.43 4.46
CA VAL A 32 4.02 9.57 5.13
C VAL A 32 3.67 8.09 4.98
N THR A 33 2.62 7.78 4.21
CA THR A 33 2.20 6.39 4.01
C THR A 33 3.01 5.80 2.86
N THR A 34 3.78 4.77 3.17
CA THR A 34 4.48 4.00 2.13
C THR A 34 3.45 3.40 1.17
N GLU A 35 3.79 3.17 -0.10
CA GLU A 35 2.89 2.52 -1.07
C GLU A 35 2.30 1.19 -0.56
N SER A 36 3.02 0.50 0.31
CA SER A 36 2.52 -0.69 1.00
C SER A 36 1.29 -0.41 1.89
N ALA A 37 1.24 0.73 2.58
CA ALA A 37 0.13 1.09 3.47
C ALA A 37 -1.17 1.35 2.69
N LYS A 38 -1.04 1.81 1.44
CA LYS A 38 -2.15 2.02 0.49
C LYS A 38 -2.71 0.71 -0.09
N LYS A 39 -2.06 -0.44 0.13
CA LYS A 39 -2.60 -1.75 -0.31
C LYS A 39 -3.87 -2.10 0.46
N VAL A 40 -4.95 -2.35 -0.27
CA VAL A 40 -6.22 -2.87 0.27
C VAL A 40 -6.06 -4.37 0.58
N THR A 41 -6.57 -4.82 1.72
CA THR A 41 -6.56 -6.25 2.07
C THR A 41 -7.59 -7.04 1.26
N HIS A 42 -7.48 -8.38 1.25
CA HIS A 42 -8.50 -9.25 0.63
C HIS A 42 -9.90 -9.13 1.26
N THR A 43 -10.01 -8.51 2.44
CA THR A 43 -11.29 -8.18 3.09
C THR A 43 -11.80 -6.77 2.76
N GLY A 44 -11.07 -5.99 1.95
CA GLY A 44 -11.42 -4.61 1.61
C GLY A 44 -10.93 -3.56 2.61
N GLN A 45 -10.11 -3.93 3.60
CA GLN A 45 -9.65 -2.99 4.62
C GLN A 45 -8.53 -2.09 4.10
N ILE A 46 -8.73 -0.79 4.31
CA ILE A 46 -7.75 0.28 4.17
C ILE A 46 -8.07 1.35 5.22
N TYR A 47 -7.07 2.13 5.64
CA TYR A 47 -7.31 3.31 6.47
C TYR A 47 -7.45 4.53 5.56
N ASP A 48 -8.28 5.50 5.95
CA ASP A 48 -8.40 6.76 5.24
C ASP A 48 -7.05 7.49 5.24
N GLU A 49 -6.82 8.36 4.26
CA GLU A 49 -5.51 9.03 4.07
C GLU A 49 -5.10 9.86 5.29
N ASP A 50 -6.06 10.53 5.93
CA ASP A 50 -5.87 11.39 7.11
C ASP A 50 -5.97 10.62 8.44
N ASP A 51 -6.16 9.30 8.40
CA ASP A 51 -6.25 8.49 9.59
C ASP A 51 -4.91 8.38 10.32
N TYR A 52 -4.86 8.90 11.55
CA TYR A 52 -3.66 8.87 12.40
C TYR A 52 -3.08 7.47 12.59
N ARG A 53 -3.89 6.41 12.44
CA ARG A 53 -3.48 5.01 12.56
C ARG A 53 -2.44 4.61 11.52
N ASN A 54 -2.36 5.32 10.39
CA ASN A 54 -1.36 5.10 9.34
C ASN A 54 0.09 5.31 9.79
N VAL A 55 0.31 6.04 10.90
CA VAL A 55 1.66 6.27 11.45
C VAL A 55 2.42 4.97 11.75
N ARG A 56 1.72 3.86 12.01
CA ARG A 56 2.33 2.55 12.29
C ARG A 56 3.08 1.95 11.09
N PHE A 57 2.76 2.40 9.87
CA PHE A 57 3.37 1.94 8.62
C PHE A 57 4.43 2.91 8.09
N VAL A 58 4.80 3.91 8.89
CA VAL A 58 5.96 4.75 8.62
C VAL A 58 7.21 3.91 8.85
N ASN A 59 8.09 3.84 7.85
CA ASN A 59 9.32 3.02 7.86
C ASN A 59 9.11 1.51 8.04
N ARG A 60 7.88 1.01 8.00
CA ARG A 60 7.55 -0.43 8.07
C ARG A 60 6.44 -0.75 7.08
N PRO A 61 6.55 -1.84 6.30
CA PRO A 61 5.52 -2.16 5.33
C PRO A 61 4.24 -2.67 6.00
N LYS A 62 3.09 -2.38 5.39
CA LYS A 62 1.85 -3.11 5.68
C LYS A 62 1.92 -4.45 4.95
N GLU A 63 1.84 -5.54 5.70
CA GLU A 63 1.83 -6.89 5.13
C GLU A 63 0.40 -7.25 4.67
N VAL A 64 0.29 -7.59 3.39
CA VAL A 64 -0.96 -8.01 2.75
C VAL A 64 -0.64 -9.22 1.88
N ASN A 65 -1.45 -10.27 1.98
CA ASN A 65 -1.34 -11.42 1.11
C ASN A 65 -1.85 -11.07 -0.29
N ASP A 66 -0.98 -11.23 -1.30
CA ASP A 66 -1.33 -10.98 -2.70
C ASP A 66 -2.20 -12.11 -3.30
N ASN A 67 -2.19 -13.31 -2.70
CA ASN A 67 -2.99 -14.46 -3.14
C ASN A 67 -4.37 -14.49 -2.46
N TRP A 68 -5.40 -14.03 -3.18
CA TRP A 68 -6.75 -13.91 -2.63
C TRP A 68 -7.55 -15.20 -2.88
N ALA A 69 -7.93 -15.89 -1.80
CA ALA A 69 -8.65 -17.16 -1.88
C ALA A 69 -9.95 -17.09 -2.69
N ILE A 70 -10.65 -15.95 -2.70
CA ILE A 70 -11.87 -15.74 -3.50
C ILE A 70 -11.62 -15.83 -5.02
N LYS A 71 -10.44 -15.41 -5.50
CA LYS A 71 -10.07 -15.54 -6.91
C LYS A 71 -9.66 -16.98 -7.22
N LEU A 72 -8.87 -17.58 -6.34
CA LEU A 72 -8.39 -18.95 -6.51
C LEU A 72 -9.53 -19.97 -6.53
N ILE A 73 -10.60 -19.78 -5.76
CA ILE A 73 -11.74 -20.69 -5.78
C ILE A 73 -12.61 -20.50 -7.04
N ASP A 74 -12.69 -19.28 -7.57
CA ASP A 74 -13.42 -18.96 -8.80
C ASP A 74 -12.74 -19.57 -10.04
N GLU A 75 -11.42 -19.75 -9.99
CA GLU A 75 -10.65 -20.45 -11.02
C GLU A 75 -10.98 -21.95 -11.12
N ILE A 76 -11.57 -22.55 -10.07
CA ILE A 76 -11.89 -23.98 -10.04
C ILE A 76 -13.27 -24.25 -10.65
N PRO A 77 -13.38 -25.06 -11.71
CA PRO A 77 -14.66 -25.36 -12.32
C PRO A 77 -15.53 -26.24 -11.41
N PRO A 78 -16.87 -26.08 -11.46
CA PRO A 78 -17.80 -26.97 -10.76
C PRO A 78 -17.65 -28.42 -11.24
N THR A 79 -17.68 -29.37 -10.29
CA THR A 79 -17.61 -30.80 -10.62
C THR A 79 -19.01 -31.35 -10.88
N SER A 80 -19.24 -31.90 -12.07
CA SER A 80 -20.52 -32.54 -12.42
C SER A 80 -20.61 -33.96 -11.85
N VAL A 81 -21.75 -34.31 -11.28
CA VAL A 81 -22.04 -35.62 -10.69
C VAL A 81 -23.46 -36.06 -11.04
N LYS A 82 -23.74 -37.36 -10.99
CA LYS A 82 -25.07 -37.92 -11.31
C LYS A 82 -25.97 -38.09 -10.09
N ASP A 83 -25.38 -38.08 -8.90
CA ASP A 83 -26.08 -38.34 -7.63
C ASP A 83 -26.76 -37.08 -7.08
N LYS A 84 -27.89 -37.27 -6.40
CA LYS A 84 -28.64 -36.18 -5.74
C LYS A 84 -27.95 -35.65 -4.48
N ILE A 85 -27.20 -36.51 -3.78
CA ILE A 85 -26.47 -36.17 -2.56
C ILE A 85 -25.03 -36.61 -2.75
N VAL A 86 -24.09 -35.68 -2.60
CA VAL A 86 -22.65 -35.96 -2.66
C VAL A 86 -21.96 -35.67 -1.35
N ALA A 87 -20.85 -36.35 -1.09
CA ALA A 87 -20.02 -36.13 0.10
C ALA A 87 -18.71 -35.44 -0.29
N CYS A 88 -18.32 -34.41 0.46
CA CYS A 88 -17.04 -33.74 0.33
C CYS A 88 -16.30 -33.80 1.67
N ASP A 89 -15.00 -34.11 1.63
CA ASP A 89 -14.09 -34.13 2.78
C ASP A 89 -12.86 -33.22 2.56
N GLY A 90 -12.81 -32.46 1.46
CA GLY A 90 -11.67 -31.59 1.12
C GLY A 90 -10.43 -32.34 0.61
N GLY A 91 -10.50 -33.67 0.44
CA GLY A 91 -9.39 -34.50 -0.01
C GLY A 91 -8.43 -34.91 1.10
N GLY A 92 -7.69 -36.00 0.89
CA GLY A 92 -6.68 -36.48 1.84
C GLY A 92 -7.23 -37.12 3.12
N GLY A 93 -8.51 -37.48 3.14
CA GLY A 93 -9.16 -38.14 4.28
C GLY A 93 -9.11 -37.28 5.55
N PRO A 94 -8.38 -37.68 6.61
CA PRO A 94 -8.28 -36.91 7.84
C PRO A 94 -7.49 -35.60 7.71
N LEU A 95 -6.83 -35.34 6.58
CA LEU A 95 -6.09 -34.10 6.31
C LEU A 95 -6.99 -32.97 5.77
N GLY A 96 -8.20 -33.30 5.35
CA GLY A 96 -9.18 -32.34 4.84
C GLY A 96 -10.11 -31.81 5.93
N HIS A 97 -11.28 -31.36 5.52
CA HIS A 97 -12.32 -30.91 6.44
C HIS A 97 -13.24 -32.08 6.85
N PRO A 98 -14.04 -31.94 7.93
CA PRO A 98 -15.04 -32.94 8.26
C PRO A 98 -15.95 -33.24 7.07
N LYS A 99 -16.30 -34.51 6.88
CA LYS A 99 -17.16 -34.94 5.78
C LYS A 99 -18.52 -34.24 5.87
N VAL A 100 -18.90 -33.54 4.81
CA VAL A 100 -20.21 -32.89 4.66
C VAL A 100 -20.97 -33.47 3.48
N TYR A 101 -22.30 -33.44 3.55
CA TYR A 101 -23.18 -33.89 2.47
C TYR A 101 -23.85 -32.68 1.81
N ILE A 102 -23.74 -32.59 0.48
CA ILE A 102 -24.25 -31.50 -0.35
C ILE A 102 -25.40 -32.06 -1.19
N ASN A 103 -26.56 -31.43 -1.12
CA ASN A 103 -27.71 -31.74 -1.98
C ASN A 103 -27.60 -30.92 -3.27
N LEU A 104 -27.87 -31.56 -4.41
CA LEU A 104 -27.73 -31.00 -5.76
C LEU A 104 -29.08 -30.94 -6.49
#